data_AF-A0A381R0Y5-F1
#
_entry.id   AF-A0A381R0Y5-F1
#
_cell.length_a   1.000
_cell.length_b   1.000
_cell.length_c   1.000
_cell.angle_alpha   90.00
_cell.angle_beta   90.00
_cell.angle_gamma   90.00
#
_symmetry.space_group_name_H-M   'P 1'
#
loop_
_entity.id
_entity.type
_entity.pdbx_description
1 polymer ?
#
loop_
_entity_poly.entity_id
_entity_poly.type
_entity_poly.pdbx_seq_one_letter_code
_entity_poly.pdbx_strand_id
1 'polypeptide(L)'
;MTPQEWHDGEFHTKTREQFDRGEWPDACTRCEQLEAKGLDSQRTKVRADGTRYVRNQYGPGLSHFDIRFGNSCNLKCISCFQMSSSSLAQEAIEMSKAGVQPLHLPLLDDPNFNWASDETMKRFENLPIREVYLTGGEPMVVRHLPKFLEKLDSSVVIRFNTNGTIWNPIVSKMLKRFHSVIMSMSLDAVDKKINYIRYPSKWDEIEINTQRYAEFCTVDITPTISILNASYYNEIIEWANSNHFRLYNDNLLLTPDWLHVKNAPDELKKNYKLPELSKWADEPADPKWIEHFKRQITRLDSWRKIYIKDYLPEVAKAYELN
;
A
#
# COMPACT_ATOMS: atom_id res chain seq x y z
N MET A 1 21.51 -9.52 -12.88
CA MET A 1 21.15 -8.10 -12.86
C MET A 1 21.48 -7.48 -11.50
N THR A 2 22.49 -6.63 -11.48
CA THR A 2 22.83 -5.72 -10.37
C THR A 2 21.86 -4.53 -10.36
N PRO A 3 21.78 -3.75 -9.27
CA PRO A 3 20.98 -2.53 -9.27
C PRO A 3 21.39 -1.52 -10.34
N GLN A 4 22.69 -1.43 -10.65
CA GLN A 4 23.20 -0.56 -11.73
C GLN A 4 22.71 -1.03 -13.11
N GLU A 5 22.82 -2.33 -13.40
CA GLU A 5 22.31 -2.91 -14.65
C GLU A 5 20.79 -2.70 -14.80
N TRP A 6 20.03 -2.74 -13.70
CA TRP A 6 18.59 -2.47 -13.72
C TRP A 6 18.29 -0.98 -13.98
N HIS A 7 19.02 -0.07 -13.33
CA HIS A 7 18.88 1.38 -13.52
C HIS A 7 19.24 1.84 -14.94
N ASP A 8 20.24 1.20 -15.54
CA ASP A 8 20.71 1.50 -16.90
C ASP A 8 19.93 0.71 -17.97
N GLY A 9 19.07 -0.22 -17.52
CA GLY A 9 18.22 -1.03 -18.36
C GLY A 9 17.21 -0.23 -19.18
N GLU A 10 16.71 -0.88 -20.23
CA GLU A 10 15.84 -0.27 -21.25
C GLU A 10 14.63 0.44 -20.66
N PHE A 11 13.96 -0.15 -19.67
CA PHE A 11 12.77 0.43 -19.04
C PHE A 11 13.04 1.84 -18.48
N HIS A 12 14.11 2.02 -17.69
CA HIS A 12 14.42 3.32 -17.09
C HIS A 12 14.94 4.32 -18.11
N THR A 13 15.74 3.86 -19.07
CA THR A 13 16.25 4.71 -20.14
C THR A 13 15.11 5.27 -20.98
N LYS A 14 14.18 4.42 -21.42
CA LYS A 14 12.97 4.86 -22.13
C LYS A 14 12.10 5.80 -21.30
N THR A 15 11.92 5.51 -20.01
CA THR A 15 11.14 6.36 -19.08
C THR A 15 11.74 7.77 -19.00
N ARG A 16 13.07 7.89 -18.90
CA ARG A 16 13.75 9.20 -18.90
C ARG A 16 13.59 9.93 -20.23
N GLU A 17 13.81 9.24 -21.35
CA GLU A 17 13.66 9.82 -22.69
C GLU A 17 12.22 10.30 -22.97
N GLN A 18 11.20 9.58 -22.48
CA GLN A 18 9.80 10.02 -22.56
C GLN A 18 9.60 11.34 -21.83
N PHE A 19 10.09 11.47 -20.60
CA PHE A 19 10.00 12.72 -19.87
C PHE A 19 10.76 13.88 -20.54
N ASP A 20 11.93 13.61 -21.14
CA ASP A 20 12.69 14.61 -21.89
C ASP A 20 11.91 15.14 -23.11
N ARG A 21 11.02 14.32 -23.69
CA ARG A 21 10.08 14.71 -24.75
C ARG A 21 8.77 15.31 -24.24
N GLY A 22 8.57 15.40 -22.92
CA GLY A 22 7.32 15.85 -22.31
C GLY A 22 6.17 14.84 -22.38
N GLU A 23 6.49 13.56 -22.62
CA GLU A 23 5.54 12.45 -22.66
C GLU A 23 5.44 11.76 -21.30
N TRP A 24 4.25 11.24 -20.96
CA TRP A 24 4.04 10.43 -19.77
C TRP A 24 4.34 8.94 -20.05
N PRO A 25 5.22 8.30 -19.26
CA PRO A 25 5.38 6.85 -19.28
C PRO A 25 4.13 6.16 -18.69
N ASP A 26 3.79 4.96 -19.19
CA ASP A 26 2.68 4.15 -18.67
C ASP A 26 2.78 3.91 -17.16
N ALA A 27 4.01 3.68 -16.68
CA ALA A 27 4.31 3.49 -15.25
C ALA A 27 3.96 4.72 -14.38
N CYS A 28 3.79 5.90 -14.99
CA CYS A 28 3.50 7.16 -14.34
C CYS A 28 2.03 7.61 -14.50
N THR A 29 1.15 6.79 -15.09
CA THR A 29 -0.29 7.08 -15.30
C THR A 29 -0.96 7.64 -14.04
N ARG A 30 -0.62 7.11 -12.86
CA ARG A 30 -1.16 7.63 -11.58
C ARG A 30 -0.82 9.11 -11.36
N CYS A 31 0.43 9.48 -11.59
CA CYS A 31 0.89 10.85 -11.40
C CYS A 31 0.23 11.79 -12.42
N GLU A 32 0.12 11.33 -13.67
CA GLU A 32 -0.58 12.06 -14.74
C GLU A 32 -2.03 12.35 -14.36
N GLN A 33 -2.79 11.33 -13.92
CA GLN A 33 -4.21 11.51 -13.56
C GLN A 33 -4.42 12.39 -12.34
N LEU A 34 -3.54 12.31 -11.34
CA LEU A 34 -3.58 13.21 -10.18
C LEU A 34 -3.36 14.66 -10.62
N GLU A 35 -2.30 14.92 -11.39
CA GLU A 35 -1.96 16.28 -11.86
C GLU A 35 -3.03 16.86 -12.80
N ALA A 36 -3.62 16.03 -13.67
CA ALA A 36 -4.72 16.45 -14.55
C ALA A 36 -5.96 16.94 -13.77
N LYS A 37 -6.14 16.47 -12.53
CA LYS A 37 -7.20 16.92 -11.59
C LYS A 37 -6.75 18.02 -10.64
N GLY A 38 -5.54 18.58 -10.83
CA GLY A 38 -4.97 19.59 -9.94
C GLY A 38 -4.66 19.05 -8.54
N LEU A 39 -4.38 17.75 -8.42
CA LEU A 39 -3.86 17.11 -7.21
C LEU A 39 -2.34 16.94 -7.33
N ASP A 40 -1.67 16.83 -6.18
CA ASP A 40 -0.24 16.61 -6.16
C ASP A 40 0.15 15.18 -6.50
N SER A 41 1.17 15.04 -7.35
CA SER A 41 1.88 13.79 -7.56
C SER A 41 3.18 13.75 -6.74
N GLN A 42 3.89 12.62 -6.78
CA GLN A 42 5.20 12.52 -6.13
C GLN A 42 6.23 13.54 -6.63
N ARG A 43 6.08 14.07 -7.87
CA ARG A 43 7.00 15.07 -8.43
C ARG A 43 6.60 16.53 -8.15
N THR A 44 5.32 16.81 -7.91
CA THR A 44 4.83 18.18 -7.65
C THR A 44 4.70 18.49 -6.17
N LYS A 45 4.54 17.46 -5.32
CA LYS A 45 4.30 17.61 -3.88
C LYS A 45 5.30 18.58 -3.27
N VAL A 46 4.81 19.50 -2.43
CA VAL A 46 5.61 20.47 -1.67
C VAL A 46 5.44 20.25 -0.17
N ARG A 47 6.47 20.56 0.59
CA ARG A 47 6.43 20.65 2.05
C ARG A 47 5.59 21.86 2.47
N ALA A 48 5.21 21.91 3.73
CA ALA A 48 4.44 23.01 4.31
C ALA A 48 5.16 24.38 4.20
N ASP A 49 6.49 24.37 4.07
CA ASP A 49 7.32 25.57 3.87
C ASP A 49 7.43 26.01 2.39
N GLY A 50 6.68 25.38 1.49
CA GLY A 50 6.68 25.69 0.05
C GLY A 50 7.87 25.13 -0.73
N THR A 51 8.83 24.49 -0.06
CA THR A 51 9.88 23.75 -0.78
C THR A 51 9.28 22.49 -1.38
N ARG A 52 9.65 22.13 -2.62
CA ARG A 52 9.22 20.84 -3.17
C ARG A 52 9.64 19.73 -2.20
N TYR A 53 8.82 18.69 -2.06
CA TYR A 53 9.30 17.34 -1.72
C TYR A 53 10.17 16.87 -2.89
N VAL A 54 11.25 17.59 -3.15
CA VAL A 54 12.38 16.99 -3.78
C VAL A 54 12.87 16.00 -2.72
N ARG A 55 12.51 14.72 -2.86
CA ARG A 55 13.33 13.65 -2.25
C ARG A 55 14.78 13.74 -2.75
N ASN A 56 15.06 14.59 -3.74
CA ASN A 56 16.38 14.82 -4.33
C ASN A 56 17.18 15.87 -3.53
N GLN A 57 17.87 15.39 -2.50
CA GLN A 57 19.28 15.14 -2.75
C GLN A 57 19.48 13.63 -2.62
N TYR A 58 18.94 12.88 -3.59
CA TYR A 58 19.37 11.51 -3.81
C TYR A 58 20.89 11.62 -3.93
N GLY A 59 21.58 10.95 -3.01
CA GLY A 59 23.02 11.07 -2.88
C GLY A 59 23.71 10.61 -4.17
N PRO A 60 25.04 10.76 -4.24
CA PRO A 60 25.78 10.23 -5.38
C PRO A 60 25.45 8.75 -5.60
N GLY A 61 25.23 8.37 -6.86
CA GLY A 61 24.94 6.99 -7.26
C GLY A 61 23.58 6.45 -6.81
N LEU A 62 23.42 5.13 -6.90
CA LEU A 62 22.23 4.43 -6.43
C LEU A 62 22.24 4.36 -4.90
N SER A 63 21.58 5.32 -4.28
CA SER A 63 21.59 5.53 -2.83
C SER A 63 20.25 5.30 -2.16
N HIS A 64 19.15 5.20 -2.91
CA HIS A 64 17.80 5.05 -2.37
C HIS A 64 17.09 3.88 -3.06
N PHE A 65 16.56 2.95 -2.29
CA PHE A 65 15.98 1.72 -2.82
C PHE A 65 14.58 1.49 -2.29
N ASP A 66 13.61 1.30 -3.18
CA ASP A 66 12.32 0.65 -2.87
C ASP A 66 12.50 -0.85 -3.13
N ILE A 67 12.51 -1.67 -2.08
CA ILE A 67 12.81 -3.10 -2.17
C ILE A 67 11.60 -3.90 -1.70
N ARG A 68 11.12 -4.75 -2.63
CA ARG A 68 10.12 -5.79 -2.40
C ARG A 68 10.77 -7.15 -2.60
N PHE A 69 11.05 -7.89 -1.54
CA PHE A 69 11.77 -9.18 -1.64
C PHE A 69 10.95 -10.29 -2.30
N GLY A 70 9.63 -10.15 -2.31
CA GLY A 70 8.68 -11.12 -2.81
C GLY A 70 7.26 -10.65 -2.55
N ASN A 71 6.29 -11.54 -2.63
CA ASN A 71 4.89 -11.22 -2.30
C ASN A 71 4.42 -11.81 -0.96
N SER A 72 5.32 -12.41 -0.16
CA SER A 72 4.95 -13.03 1.12
C SER A 72 4.18 -12.07 2.02
N CYS A 73 2.90 -12.34 2.26
CA CYS A 73 2.01 -11.53 3.07
C CYS A 73 0.94 -12.42 3.71
N ASN A 74 0.50 -12.05 4.90
CA ASN A 74 -0.50 -12.77 5.68
C ASN A 74 -1.95 -12.27 5.49
N LEU A 75 -2.17 -11.22 4.70
CA LEU A 75 -3.49 -10.60 4.49
C LEU A 75 -3.98 -10.71 3.06
N LYS A 76 -5.30 -10.67 2.87
CA LYS A 76 -6.05 -10.81 1.63
C LYS A 76 -6.86 -9.53 1.34
N CYS A 77 -6.20 -8.37 1.45
CA CYS A 77 -6.88 -7.08 1.39
C CYS A 77 -7.63 -6.91 0.06
N ILE A 78 -8.86 -6.40 0.11
CA ILE A 78 -9.78 -6.34 -1.04
C ILE A 78 -9.24 -5.43 -2.16
N SER A 79 -8.55 -4.35 -1.78
CA SER A 79 -7.91 -3.40 -2.71
C SER A 79 -6.51 -3.78 -3.16
N CYS A 80 -5.96 -4.91 -2.68
CA CYS A 80 -4.59 -5.34 -3.00
C CYS A 80 -4.55 -6.11 -4.33
N PHE A 81 -3.34 -6.49 -4.74
CA PHE A 81 -3.07 -7.30 -5.92
C PHE A 81 -2.34 -8.58 -5.52
N GLN A 82 -2.63 -9.70 -6.19
CA GLN A 82 -2.04 -11.01 -5.88
C GLN A 82 -0.50 -11.05 -5.96
N MET A 83 0.13 -10.19 -6.79
CA MET A 83 1.59 -10.05 -6.83
C MET A 83 2.18 -9.34 -5.60
N SER A 84 1.35 -8.81 -4.71
CA SER A 84 1.75 -8.16 -3.45
C SER A 84 1.28 -8.92 -2.21
N SER A 85 0.51 -10.01 -2.38
CA SER A 85 0.15 -10.87 -1.27
C SER A 85 0.04 -12.33 -1.68
N SER A 86 0.88 -13.16 -1.07
CA SER A 86 0.85 -14.61 -1.22
C SER A 86 -0.44 -15.22 -0.67
N SER A 87 -1.00 -14.67 0.41
CA SER A 87 -2.28 -15.14 0.95
C SER A 87 -3.45 -14.86 0.00
N LEU A 88 -3.39 -13.75 -0.74
CA LEU A 88 -4.41 -13.39 -1.74
C LEU A 88 -4.25 -14.22 -3.02
N ALA A 89 -3.01 -14.45 -3.47
CA ALA A 89 -2.72 -15.35 -4.58
C ALA A 89 -3.19 -16.77 -4.28
N GLN A 90 -2.94 -17.27 -3.06
CA GLN A 90 -3.39 -18.57 -2.62
C GLN A 90 -4.93 -18.66 -2.54
N GLU A 91 -5.60 -17.62 -2.04
CA GLU A 91 -7.07 -17.54 -2.04
C GLU A 91 -7.63 -17.61 -3.46
N ALA A 92 -7.00 -16.95 -4.44
CA ALA A 92 -7.43 -17.01 -5.83
C ALA A 92 -7.38 -18.44 -6.40
N ILE A 93 -6.32 -19.20 -6.07
CA ILE A 93 -6.19 -20.61 -6.45
C ILE A 93 -7.27 -21.47 -5.77
N GLU A 94 -7.52 -21.25 -4.49
CA GLU A 94 -8.53 -21.99 -3.71
C GLU A 94 -9.95 -21.75 -4.24
N MET A 95 -10.30 -20.48 -4.51
CA MET A 95 -11.57 -20.12 -5.13
C MET A 95 -11.73 -20.82 -6.48
N SER A 96 -10.71 -20.75 -7.34
CA SER A 96 -10.76 -21.38 -8.66
C SER A 96 -10.96 -22.89 -8.58
N LYS A 97 -10.29 -23.57 -7.64
CA LYS A 97 -10.46 -25.03 -7.40
C LYS A 97 -11.88 -25.37 -6.93
N ALA A 98 -12.52 -24.47 -6.18
CA ALA A 98 -13.89 -24.61 -5.73
C ALA A 98 -14.93 -24.21 -6.80
N GLY A 99 -14.52 -23.88 -8.02
CA GLY A 99 -15.42 -23.42 -9.08
C GLY A 99 -15.92 -21.99 -8.89
N VAL A 100 -15.31 -21.22 -7.99
CA VAL A 100 -15.63 -19.81 -7.72
C VAL A 100 -14.63 -18.94 -8.47
N GLN A 101 -15.11 -18.02 -9.30
CA GLN A 101 -14.22 -17.10 -10.01
C GLN A 101 -13.46 -16.21 -9.00
N PRO A 102 -12.12 -16.19 -9.01
CA PRO A 102 -11.34 -15.39 -8.07
C PRO A 102 -11.38 -13.89 -8.41
N LEU A 103 -10.93 -13.06 -7.47
CA LEU A 103 -10.80 -11.60 -7.67
C LEU A 103 -9.70 -11.25 -8.67
N HIS A 104 -8.62 -12.04 -8.70
CA HIS A 104 -7.47 -11.82 -9.55
C HIS A 104 -7.27 -12.98 -10.52
N LEU A 105 -7.05 -12.62 -11.79
CA LEU A 105 -6.68 -13.53 -12.88
C LEU A 105 -5.62 -12.83 -13.75
N PRO A 106 -4.76 -13.60 -14.46
CA PRO A 106 -4.59 -15.06 -14.37
C PRO A 106 -4.08 -15.50 -13.00
N LEU A 107 -4.25 -16.78 -12.64
CA LEU A 107 -3.64 -17.32 -11.42
C LEU A 107 -2.11 -17.28 -11.52
N LEU A 108 -1.43 -17.09 -10.40
CA LEU A 108 0.03 -17.18 -10.36
C LEU A 108 0.47 -18.64 -10.30
N ASP A 109 1.49 -18.99 -11.09
CA ASP A 109 2.11 -20.32 -11.03
C ASP A 109 2.81 -20.54 -9.68
N ASP A 110 3.52 -19.53 -9.20
CA ASP A 110 4.06 -19.47 -7.84
C ASP A 110 3.30 -18.41 -7.02
N PRO A 111 2.37 -18.81 -6.13
CA PRO A 111 1.63 -17.89 -5.30
C PRO A 111 2.49 -17.23 -4.21
N ASN A 112 3.70 -17.73 -3.92
CA ASN A 112 4.57 -17.18 -2.88
C ASN A 112 6.03 -17.10 -3.33
N PHE A 113 6.29 -16.21 -4.29
CA PHE A 113 7.63 -16.01 -4.83
C PHE A 113 8.48 -15.11 -3.93
N ASN A 114 9.78 -15.40 -3.92
CA ASN A 114 10.80 -14.60 -3.23
C ASN A 114 12.12 -14.68 -4.00
N TRP A 115 12.64 -13.54 -4.46
CA TRP A 115 13.90 -13.50 -5.21
C TRP A 115 15.14 -13.31 -4.31
N ALA A 116 14.93 -13.01 -3.03
CA ALA A 116 16.00 -12.75 -2.08
C ALA A 116 16.78 -14.04 -1.77
N SER A 117 18.09 -13.97 -1.91
CA SER A 117 19.04 -15.02 -1.57
C SER A 117 20.36 -14.39 -1.13
N ASP A 118 21.24 -15.17 -0.50
CA ASP A 118 22.56 -14.68 -0.12
C ASP A 118 23.36 -14.16 -1.33
N GLU A 119 23.14 -14.74 -2.51
CA GLU A 119 23.76 -14.30 -3.77
C GLU A 119 23.17 -12.98 -4.27
N THR A 120 21.85 -12.81 -4.27
CA THR A 120 21.24 -11.57 -4.76
C THR A 120 21.51 -10.40 -3.82
N MET A 121 21.62 -10.65 -2.50
CA MET A 121 21.98 -9.61 -1.52
C MET A 121 23.40 -9.08 -1.71
N LYS A 122 24.34 -9.88 -2.25
CA LYS A 122 25.70 -9.38 -2.56
C LYS A 122 25.69 -8.26 -3.60
N ARG A 123 24.66 -8.18 -4.44
CA ARG A 123 24.53 -7.14 -5.47
C ARG A 123 24.27 -5.75 -4.89
N PHE A 124 23.92 -5.66 -3.61
CA PHE A 124 23.73 -4.39 -2.89
C PHE A 124 24.98 -3.98 -2.09
N GLU A 125 26.01 -4.81 -2.03
CA GLU A 125 27.25 -4.49 -1.32
C GLU A 125 28.00 -3.34 -2.02
N ASN A 126 28.67 -2.50 -1.23
CA ASN A 126 29.44 -1.32 -1.68
C ASN A 126 28.63 -0.20 -2.36
N LEU A 127 27.29 -0.29 -2.40
CA LEU A 127 26.47 0.84 -2.84
C LEU A 127 26.41 1.91 -1.75
N PRO A 128 26.39 3.21 -2.10
CA PRO A 128 26.30 4.31 -1.14
C PRO A 128 24.86 4.48 -0.62
N ILE A 129 24.29 3.42 -0.04
CA ILE A 129 22.92 3.35 0.44
C ILE A 129 22.70 4.40 1.53
N ARG A 130 21.67 5.23 1.38
CA ARG A 130 21.24 6.28 2.31
C ARG A 130 19.82 6.05 2.81
N GLU A 131 18.94 5.49 2.00
CA GLU A 131 17.59 5.09 2.40
C GLU A 131 17.23 3.74 1.78
N VAL A 132 16.60 2.89 2.59
CA VAL A 132 15.88 1.72 2.09
C VAL A 132 14.42 1.81 2.51
N TYR A 133 13.55 1.71 1.53
CA TYR A 133 12.11 1.61 1.70
C TYR A 133 11.69 0.17 1.46
N LEU A 134 11.20 -0.46 2.51
CA LEU A 134 10.84 -1.87 2.57
C LEU A 134 9.32 -1.99 2.54
N THR A 135 8.81 -2.59 1.47
CA THR A 135 7.38 -2.81 1.24
C THR A 135 7.22 -4.11 0.45
N GLY A 136 6.02 -4.67 0.32
CA GLY A 136 5.73 -5.82 -0.54
C GLY A 136 6.38 -7.17 -0.13
N GLY A 137 5.64 -8.24 0.14
CA GLY A 137 4.28 -8.25 0.70
C GLY A 137 4.29 -7.60 2.07
N GLU A 138 4.28 -8.38 3.16
CA GLU A 138 4.53 -7.87 4.52
C GLU A 138 6.01 -8.01 4.88
N PRO A 139 6.78 -6.89 5.00
CA PRO A 139 8.21 -6.96 5.28
C PRO A 139 8.55 -7.75 6.55
N MET A 140 7.70 -7.71 7.58
CA MET A 140 7.92 -8.42 8.84
C MET A 140 7.91 -9.95 8.71
N VAL A 141 7.42 -10.49 7.59
CA VAL A 141 7.42 -11.94 7.25
C VAL A 141 8.69 -12.36 6.49
N VAL A 142 9.43 -11.41 5.90
CA VAL A 142 10.52 -11.73 4.97
C VAL A 142 11.72 -12.34 5.70
N ARG A 143 12.02 -13.61 5.39
CA ARG A 143 13.11 -14.37 6.01
C ARG A 143 14.51 -13.78 5.82
N HIS A 144 14.76 -13.15 4.67
CA HIS A 144 16.06 -12.56 4.34
C HIS A 144 16.24 -11.13 4.87
N LEU A 145 15.19 -10.51 5.42
CA LEU A 145 15.25 -9.14 5.91
C LEU A 145 16.31 -8.96 7.02
N PRO A 146 16.45 -9.83 8.05
CA PRO A 146 17.51 -9.69 9.05
C PRO A 146 18.91 -9.65 8.44
N LYS A 147 19.24 -10.57 7.53
CA LYS A 147 20.55 -10.60 6.86
C LYS A 147 20.80 -9.34 6.02
N PHE A 148 19.77 -8.84 5.35
CA PHE A 148 19.88 -7.58 4.61
C PHE A 148 20.13 -6.41 5.55
N LEU A 149 19.33 -6.30 6.62
CA LEU A 149 19.48 -5.25 7.62
C LEU A 149 20.86 -5.27 8.23
N GLU A 150 21.43 -6.43 8.61
CA GLU A 150 22.76 -6.56 9.23
C GLU A 150 23.88 -5.86 8.44
N LYS A 151 23.80 -5.89 7.11
CA LYS A 151 24.81 -5.31 6.21
C LYS A 151 24.74 -3.78 6.08
N LEU A 152 23.66 -3.15 6.54
CA LEU A 152 23.48 -1.70 6.42
C LEU A 152 24.20 -0.97 7.57
N ASP A 153 24.69 0.23 7.28
CA ASP A 153 25.23 1.13 8.31
C ASP A 153 24.11 1.78 9.13
N SER A 154 24.38 2.18 10.38
CA SER A 154 23.36 2.81 11.26
C SER A 154 22.87 4.18 10.76
N SER A 155 23.63 4.83 9.87
CA SER A 155 23.23 6.10 9.25
C SER A 155 22.18 5.94 8.14
N VAL A 156 21.93 4.72 7.66
CA VAL A 156 20.89 4.47 6.65
C VAL A 156 19.50 4.70 7.25
N VAL A 157 18.67 5.46 6.55
CA VAL A 157 17.25 5.64 6.89
C VAL A 157 16.49 4.38 6.49
N ILE A 158 15.80 3.76 7.45
CA ILE A 158 14.98 2.57 7.19
C ILE A 158 13.51 2.97 7.21
N ARG A 159 12.83 2.80 6.08
CA ARG A 159 11.38 3.02 5.98
C ARG A 159 10.68 1.70 5.73
N PHE A 160 9.55 1.50 6.39
CA PHE A 160 8.67 0.36 6.15
C PHE A 160 7.28 0.82 5.75
N ASN A 161 6.63 0.06 4.86
CA ASN A 161 5.18 -0.04 4.85
C ASN A 161 4.79 -1.41 5.41
N THR A 162 4.08 -1.41 6.53
CA THR A 162 3.60 -2.65 7.19
C THR A 162 2.10 -2.60 7.40
N ASN A 163 1.48 -3.78 7.38
CA ASN A 163 0.08 -3.94 7.76
C ASN A 163 -0.14 -3.98 9.28
N GLY A 164 0.93 -4.01 10.09
CA GLY A 164 0.87 -3.93 11.54
C GLY A 164 0.47 -5.19 12.28
N THR A 165 0.14 -6.28 11.58
CA THR A 165 -0.38 -7.50 12.24
C THR A 165 0.72 -8.39 12.84
N ILE A 166 1.99 -8.17 12.47
CA ILE A 166 3.10 -9.03 12.89
C ILE A 166 4.15 -8.21 13.61
N TRP A 167 4.39 -8.56 14.87
CA TRP A 167 5.58 -8.13 15.59
C TRP A 167 6.72 -9.13 15.41
N ASN A 168 7.81 -8.69 14.78
CA ASN A 168 9.01 -9.50 14.63
C ASN A 168 10.10 -9.04 15.62
N PRO A 169 10.34 -9.74 16.74
CA PRO A 169 11.26 -9.29 17.77
C PRO A 169 12.72 -9.23 17.30
N ILE A 170 13.11 -10.09 16.34
CA ILE A 170 14.47 -10.08 15.77
C ILE A 170 14.66 -8.81 14.95
N VAL A 171 13.76 -8.55 14.00
CA VAL A 171 13.81 -7.35 13.16
C VAL A 171 13.70 -6.09 14.03
N SER A 172 12.71 -6.02 14.94
CA SER A 172 12.53 -4.86 15.83
C SER A 172 13.77 -4.58 16.68
N LYS A 173 14.48 -5.61 17.19
CA LYS A 173 15.75 -5.43 17.91
C LYS A 173 16.83 -4.84 17.00
N MET A 174 16.94 -5.32 15.76
CA MET A 174 17.90 -4.80 14.80
C MET A 174 17.60 -3.35 14.40
N LEU A 175 16.33 -2.98 14.27
CA LEU A 175 15.92 -1.64 13.88
C LEU A 175 16.35 -0.56 14.88
N LYS A 176 16.44 -0.90 16.18
CA LYS A 176 16.89 0.03 17.23
C LYS A 176 18.33 0.55 17.07
N ARG A 177 19.14 -0.05 16.18
CA ARG A 177 20.51 0.41 15.93
C ARG A 177 20.60 1.55 14.91
N PHE A 178 19.56 1.77 14.10
CA PHE A 178 19.57 2.81 13.06
C PHE A 178 19.17 4.16 13.66
N HIS A 179 19.79 5.24 13.18
CA HIS A 179 19.48 6.59 13.66
C HIS A 179 18.08 7.07 13.25
N SER A 180 17.53 6.52 12.17
CA SER A 180 16.21 6.88 11.67
C SER A 180 15.47 5.65 11.14
N VAL A 181 14.35 5.34 11.78
CA VAL A 181 13.40 4.32 11.35
C VAL A 181 12.02 4.95 11.26
N ILE A 182 11.34 4.72 10.14
CA ILE A 182 9.99 5.21 9.88
C ILE A 182 9.09 4.02 9.55
N MET A 183 8.10 3.78 10.39
CA MET A 183 7.13 2.72 10.26
C MET A 183 5.80 3.30 9.78
N SER A 184 5.56 3.21 8.48
CA SER A 184 4.32 3.69 7.88
C SER A 184 3.28 2.56 7.90
N MET A 185 2.33 2.69 8.83
CA MET A 185 1.24 1.74 9.05
C MET A 185 0.21 1.89 7.94
N SER A 186 0.02 0.83 7.17
CA SER A 186 -1.04 0.76 6.16
C SER A 186 -2.38 0.49 6.86
N LEU A 187 -3.03 1.52 7.37
CA LEU A 187 -4.25 1.43 8.18
C LEU A 187 -5.45 1.95 7.39
N ASP A 188 -6.23 1.05 6.78
CA ASP A 188 -7.32 1.44 5.87
C ASP A 188 -8.63 1.74 6.60
N ALA A 189 -8.78 1.35 7.87
CA ALA A 189 -9.90 1.70 8.74
C ALA A 189 -9.52 1.44 10.20
N VAL A 190 -10.37 1.86 11.14
CA VAL A 190 -10.21 1.62 12.58
C VAL A 190 -11.20 0.55 13.06
N ASP A 191 -10.88 -0.11 14.19
CA ASP A 191 -11.72 -1.13 14.82
C ASP A 191 -12.01 -2.31 13.87
N LYS A 192 -13.10 -3.06 14.08
CA LYS A 192 -13.50 -4.21 13.26
C LYS A 192 -13.53 -3.93 11.76
N LYS A 193 -13.73 -2.68 11.32
CA LYS A 193 -13.81 -2.31 9.90
C LYS A 193 -12.57 -2.72 9.13
N ILE A 194 -11.38 -2.61 9.75
CA ILE A 194 -10.13 -3.02 9.09
C ILE A 194 -10.10 -4.52 8.80
N ASN A 195 -10.73 -5.34 9.64
CA ASN A 195 -10.76 -6.79 9.48
C ASN A 195 -11.50 -7.21 8.21
N TYR A 196 -12.49 -6.43 7.78
CA TYR A 196 -13.19 -6.65 6.53
C TYR A 196 -12.34 -6.23 5.33
N ILE A 197 -11.81 -5.00 5.36
CA ILE A 197 -11.02 -4.43 4.26
C ILE A 197 -9.70 -5.19 4.04
N ARG A 198 -9.05 -5.58 5.14
CA ARG A 198 -7.73 -6.22 5.20
C ARG A 198 -7.78 -7.62 5.83
N TYR A 199 -8.78 -8.40 5.48
CA TYR A 199 -8.98 -9.76 6.00
C TYR A 199 -7.71 -10.64 5.96
N PRO A 200 -7.40 -11.47 6.98
CA PRO A 200 -8.08 -11.62 8.26
C PRO A 200 -7.38 -10.83 9.38
N SER A 201 -7.07 -9.54 9.15
CA SER A 201 -6.41 -8.73 10.18
C SER A 201 -7.22 -8.66 11.47
N LYS A 202 -6.56 -8.31 12.58
CA LYS A 202 -7.19 -8.04 13.86
C LYS A 202 -6.76 -6.66 14.36
N TRP A 203 -7.75 -5.83 14.66
CA TRP A 203 -7.53 -4.48 15.18
C TRP A 203 -6.61 -4.46 16.40
N ASP A 204 -6.89 -5.26 17.43
CA ASP A 204 -6.11 -5.27 18.67
C ASP A 204 -4.62 -5.58 18.44
N GLU A 205 -4.32 -6.49 17.51
CA GLU A 205 -2.94 -6.81 17.14
C GLU A 205 -2.26 -5.62 16.45
N ILE A 206 -2.97 -4.96 15.52
CA ILE A 206 -2.46 -3.78 14.81
C ILE A 206 -2.21 -2.64 15.81
N GLU A 207 -3.16 -2.35 16.69
CA GLU A 207 -3.06 -1.27 17.66
C GLU A 207 -1.88 -1.50 18.62
N ILE A 208 -1.80 -2.69 19.23
CA ILE A 208 -0.70 -3.05 20.14
C ILE A 208 0.65 -2.95 19.42
N ASN A 209 0.77 -3.50 18.21
CA ASN A 209 2.04 -3.47 17.49
C ASN A 209 2.42 -2.05 17.06
N THR A 210 1.44 -1.22 16.68
CA THR A 210 1.68 0.18 16.34
C THR A 210 2.29 0.93 17.52
N GLN A 211 1.73 0.76 18.73
CA GLN A 211 2.28 1.37 19.94
C GLN A 211 3.69 0.88 20.24
N ARG A 212 3.95 -0.43 20.10
CA ARG A 212 5.28 -1.01 20.32
C ARG A 212 6.32 -0.49 19.33
N TYR A 213 5.94 -0.17 18.09
CA TYR A 213 6.82 0.50 17.15
C TYR A 213 7.07 1.95 17.55
N ALA A 214 6.04 2.67 17.98
CA ALA A 214 6.13 4.07 18.42
C ALA A 214 7.09 4.26 19.61
N GLU A 215 7.34 3.22 20.41
CA GLU A 215 8.34 3.26 21.51
C GLU A 215 9.78 3.56 21.04
N PHE A 216 10.13 3.28 19.78
CA PHE A 216 11.51 3.41 19.32
C PHE A 216 11.70 3.94 17.90
N CYS A 217 10.63 4.16 17.14
CA CYS A 217 10.70 4.70 15.79
C CYS A 217 9.56 5.67 15.49
N THR A 218 9.69 6.44 14.41
CA THR A 218 8.59 7.29 13.94
C THR A 218 7.51 6.41 13.34
N VAL A 219 6.27 6.60 13.80
CA VAL A 219 5.09 5.93 13.25
C VAL A 219 4.22 6.94 12.53
N ASP A 220 3.82 6.59 11.32
CA ASP A 220 2.88 7.36 10.51
C ASP A 220 1.81 6.45 9.90
N ILE A 221 0.65 7.02 9.60
CA ILE A 221 -0.54 6.31 9.12
C ILE A 221 -0.75 6.60 7.64
N THR A 222 -0.91 5.55 6.84
CA THR A 222 -0.93 5.60 5.37
C THR A 222 -2.08 4.77 4.78
N PRO A 223 -3.35 5.23 4.89
CA PRO A 223 -4.50 4.53 4.31
C PRO A 223 -4.48 4.57 2.77
N THR A 224 -4.94 3.51 2.13
CA THR A 224 -5.34 3.52 0.72
C THR A 224 -6.81 3.89 0.60
N ILE A 225 -7.12 5.10 0.13
CA ILE A 225 -8.50 5.60 0.08
C ILE A 225 -9.26 5.01 -1.10
N SER A 226 -10.34 4.30 -0.82
CA SER A 226 -11.20 3.60 -1.77
C SER A 226 -12.67 3.73 -1.34
N ILE A 227 -13.58 3.18 -2.14
CA ILE A 227 -15.02 3.08 -1.79
C ILE A 227 -15.22 2.46 -0.39
N LEU A 228 -14.37 1.52 0.03
CA LEU A 228 -14.54 0.77 1.27
C LEU A 228 -14.30 1.59 2.54
N ASN A 229 -13.46 2.62 2.48
CA ASN A 229 -13.06 3.39 3.67
C ASN A 229 -13.27 4.91 3.57
N ALA A 230 -13.58 5.44 2.39
CA ALA A 230 -13.76 6.87 2.20
C ALA A 230 -14.79 7.50 3.16
N SER A 231 -15.91 6.81 3.43
CA SER A 231 -16.94 7.27 4.38
C SER A 231 -16.51 7.19 5.84
N TYR A 232 -15.48 6.40 6.16
CA TYR A 232 -14.97 6.18 7.52
C TYR A 232 -13.66 6.91 7.77
N TYR A 233 -13.22 7.75 6.82
CA TYR A 233 -11.90 8.35 6.88
C TYR A 233 -11.69 9.22 8.12
N ASN A 234 -12.74 9.90 8.59
CA ASN A 234 -12.67 10.70 9.83
C ASN A 234 -12.28 9.87 11.05
N GLU A 235 -12.67 8.61 11.14
CA GLU A 235 -12.28 7.74 12.25
C GLU A 235 -10.76 7.48 12.24
N ILE A 236 -10.17 7.39 11.05
CA ILE A 236 -8.71 7.25 10.88
C ILE A 236 -8.01 8.54 11.32
N ILE A 237 -8.56 9.71 10.98
CA ILE A 237 -8.04 11.01 11.45
C ILE A 237 -8.08 11.07 12.97
N GLU A 238 -9.23 10.75 13.57
CA GLU A 238 -9.43 10.81 15.02
C GLU A 238 -8.47 9.88 15.76
N TRP A 239 -8.32 8.64 15.30
CA TRP A 239 -7.39 7.68 15.90
C TRP A 239 -5.92 8.07 15.70
N ALA A 240 -5.54 8.56 14.51
CA ALA A 240 -4.18 9.04 14.29
C ALA A 240 -3.86 10.23 15.20
N ASN A 241 -4.78 11.20 15.31
CA ASN A 241 -4.61 12.37 16.16
C ASN A 241 -4.54 12.04 17.66
N SER A 242 -5.41 11.13 18.14
CA SER A 242 -5.42 10.72 19.56
C SER A 242 -4.13 10.02 19.98
N ASN A 243 -3.43 9.38 19.03
CA ASN A 243 -2.14 8.74 19.24
C ASN A 243 -0.94 9.61 18.80
N HIS A 244 -1.18 10.86 18.40
CA HIS A 244 -0.16 11.77 17.88
C HIS A 244 0.63 11.23 16.67
N PHE A 245 0.01 10.37 15.87
CA PHE A 245 0.59 9.87 14.62
C PHE A 245 0.30 10.82 13.46
N ARG A 246 1.30 11.00 12.59
CA ARG A 246 1.10 11.75 11.35
C ARG A 246 0.31 10.91 10.36
N LEU A 247 -0.73 11.49 9.78
CA LEU A 247 -1.54 10.88 8.73
C LEU A 247 -1.13 11.41 7.35
N TYR A 248 -0.89 10.51 6.40
CA TYR A 248 -0.70 10.86 4.99
C TYR A 248 -1.92 10.42 4.18
N ASN A 249 -2.54 11.38 3.49
CA ASN A 249 -3.81 11.21 2.77
C ASN A 249 -3.63 11.17 1.23
N ASP A 250 -2.40 10.97 0.76
CA ASP A 250 -2.04 11.03 -0.67
C ASP A 250 -2.19 9.69 -1.40
N ASN A 251 -2.50 8.61 -0.68
CA ASN A 251 -2.68 7.31 -1.29
C ASN A 251 -4.14 7.06 -1.73
N LEU A 252 -4.59 7.82 -2.72
CA LEU A 252 -5.89 7.63 -3.38
C LEU A 252 -5.85 6.44 -4.35
N LEU A 253 -6.80 5.50 -4.23
CA LEU A 253 -6.85 4.32 -5.08
C LEU A 253 -7.11 4.70 -6.55
N LEU A 254 -6.30 4.16 -7.45
CA LEU A 254 -6.44 4.31 -8.90
C LEU A 254 -7.12 3.10 -9.56
N THR A 255 -6.68 1.89 -9.21
CA THR A 255 -7.24 0.64 -9.73
C THR A 255 -7.47 -0.33 -8.59
N PRO A 256 -8.48 -1.21 -8.67
CA PRO A 256 -9.40 -1.38 -9.79
C PRO A 256 -10.55 -0.36 -9.79
N ASP A 257 -11.13 -0.07 -10.97
CA ASP A 257 -12.21 0.91 -11.12
C ASP A 257 -13.42 0.65 -10.22
N TRP A 258 -13.77 -0.62 -9.99
CA TRP A 258 -14.90 -0.96 -9.12
C TRP A 258 -14.69 -0.60 -7.64
N LEU A 259 -13.46 -0.29 -7.21
CA LEU A 259 -13.14 0.23 -5.87
C LEU A 259 -12.78 1.73 -5.88
N HIS A 260 -12.65 2.33 -7.07
CA HIS A 260 -12.31 3.74 -7.22
C HIS A 260 -13.47 4.63 -6.78
N VAL A 261 -13.21 5.63 -5.96
CA VAL A 261 -14.23 6.51 -5.33
C VAL A 261 -15.10 7.28 -6.32
N LYS A 262 -14.60 7.59 -7.52
CA LYS A 262 -15.40 8.09 -8.65
C LYS A 262 -16.61 7.21 -9.01
N ASN A 263 -16.53 5.90 -8.78
CA ASN A 263 -17.59 4.93 -9.08
C ASN A 263 -18.49 4.62 -7.86
N ALA A 264 -18.36 5.38 -6.77
CA ALA A 264 -19.26 5.29 -5.63
C ALA A 264 -20.65 5.85 -5.98
N PRO A 265 -21.75 5.31 -5.42
CA PRO A 265 -23.06 5.96 -5.42
C PRO A 265 -22.98 7.40 -4.90
N ASP A 266 -23.79 8.30 -5.46
CA ASP A 266 -23.79 9.71 -5.08
C ASP A 266 -24.13 9.93 -3.59
N GLU A 267 -24.93 9.04 -2.99
CA GLU A 267 -25.20 9.07 -1.54
C GLU A 267 -23.92 8.92 -0.71
N LEU A 268 -22.96 8.09 -1.15
CA LEU A 268 -21.67 7.96 -0.47
C LEU A 268 -20.78 9.18 -0.72
N LYS A 269 -20.72 9.67 -1.95
CA LYS A 269 -19.87 10.82 -2.31
C LYS A 269 -20.20 12.08 -1.49
N LYS A 270 -21.47 12.27 -1.14
CA LYS A 270 -21.92 13.37 -0.26
C LYS A 270 -21.27 13.34 1.13
N ASN A 271 -20.78 12.19 1.58
CA ASN A 271 -20.12 12.04 2.87
C ASN A 271 -18.60 12.27 2.80
N TYR A 272 -18.03 12.51 1.62
CA TYR A 272 -16.60 12.75 1.46
C TYR A 272 -16.26 14.17 1.86
N LYS A 273 -15.60 14.32 3.02
CA LYS A 273 -15.28 15.63 3.60
C LYS A 273 -13.89 16.15 3.27
N LEU A 274 -13.03 15.32 2.67
CA LEU A 274 -11.67 15.71 2.28
C LEU A 274 -11.67 16.37 0.90
N PRO A 275 -11.14 17.61 0.74
CA PRO A 275 -11.12 18.31 -0.54
C PRO A 275 -10.44 17.51 -1.67
N GLU A 276 -9.31 16.87 -1.40
CA GLU A 276 -8.57 16.07 -2.37
C GLU A 276 -9.37 14.84 -2.81
N LEU A 277 -10.06 14.21 -1.85
CA LEU A 277 -10.93 13.07 -2.12
C LEU A 277 -12.15 13.47 -2.94
N SER A 278 -12.78 14.60 -2.62
CA SER A 278 -13.91 15.13 -3.39
C SER A 278 -13.50 15.38 -4.84
N LYS A 279 -12.34 16.03 -5.08
CA LYS A 279 -11.79 16.22 -6.44
C LYS A 279 -11.49 14.90 -7.15
N TRP A 280 -10.96 13.91 -6.43
CA TRP A 280 -10.67 12.59 -6.99
C TRP A 280 -11.95 11.81 -7.35
N ALA A 281 -13.02 12.02 -6.60
CA ALA A 281 -14.32 11.39 -6.81
C ALA A 281 -15.25 12.15 -7.77
N ASP A 282 -14.88 13.37 -8.21
CA ASP A 282 -15.70 14.30 -9.01
C ASP A 282 -15.83 13.89 -10.48
N GLU A 283 -16.38 12.70 -10.69
CA GLU A 283 -16.85 12.18 -11.98
C GLU A 283 -18.13 11.38 -11.77
N PRO A 284 -19.03 11.30 -12.77
CA PRO A 284 -20.18 10.41 -12.71
C PRO A 284 -19.75 8.96 -12.50
N ALA A 285 -20.43 8.24 -11.62
CA ALA A 285 -20.19 6.81 -11.44
C ALA A 285 -20.68 6.04 -12.67
N ASP A 286 -19.86 5.11 -13.18
CA ASP A 286 -20.32 4.18 -14.21
C ASP A 286 -21.20 3.08 -13.56
N PRO A 287 -22.48 2.93 -13.97
CA PRO A 287 -23.36 1.90 -13.44
C PRO A 287 -22.77 0.48 -13.55
N LYS A 288 -21.94 0.22 -14.55
CA LYS A 288 -21.23 -1.05 -14.71
C LYS A 288 -20.34 -1.35 -13.51
N TRP A 289 -19.63 -0.34 -12.99
CA TRP A 289 -18.72 -0.51 -11.85
C TRP A 289 -19.46 -0.63 -10.53
N ILE A 290 -20.64 -0.01 -10.40
CA ILE A 290 -21.53 -0.22 -9.25
C ILE A 290 -21.99 -1.68 -9.20
N GLU A 291 -22.50 -2.22 -10.31
CA GLU A 291 -22.92 -3.63 -10.38
C GLU A 291 -21.75 -4.60 -10.26
N HIS A 292 -20.57 -4.22 -10.77
CA HIS A 292 -19.35 -4.98 -10.55
C HIS A 292 -18.96 -5.04 -9.07
N PHE A 293 -19.02 -3.91 -8.35
CA PHE A 293 -18.74 -3.87 -6.91
C PHE A 293 -19.67 -4.81 -6.15
N LYS A 294 -20.99 -4.71 -6.37
CA LYS A 294 -21.99 -5.59 -5.73
C LYS A 294 -21.66 -7.05 -5.95
N ARG A 295 -21.40 -7.46 -7.20
CA ARG A 295 -21.06 -8.86 -7.53
C ARG A 295 -19.76 -9.33 -6.88
N GLN A 296 -18.72 -8.49 -6.83
CA GLN A 296 -17.44 -8.86 -6.20
C GLN A 296 -17.59 -9.02 -4.69
N ILE A 297 -18.24 -8.05 -4.03
CA ILE A 297 -18.46 -8.06 -2.58
C ILE A 297 -19.33 -9.24 -2.17
N THR A 298 -20.50 -9.45 -2.78
CA THR A 298 -21.38 -10.60 -2.44
C THR A 298 -20.65 -11.94 -2.54
N ARG A 299 -19.79 -12.10 -3.56
CA ARG A 299 -18.99 -13.31 -3.74
C ARG A 299 -17.91 -13.46 -2.67
N LEU A 300 -17.15 -12.40 -2.40
CA LEU A 300 -16.11 -12.42 -1.37
C LEU A 300 -16.71 -12.66 0.02
N ASP A 301 -17.84 -12.06 0.32
CA ASP A 301 -18.56 -12.25 1.58
C ASP A 301 -19.00 -13.71 1.74
N SER A 302 -19.60 -14.26 0.68
CA SER A 302 -20.02 -15.67 0.63
C SER A 302 -18.84 -16.64 0.78
N TRP A 303 -17.67 -16.29 0.23
CA TRP A 303 -16.46 -17.10 0.30
C TRP A 303 -15.81 -17.04 1.69
N ARG A 304 -15.60 -15.82 2.22
CA ARG A 304 -14.89 -15.58 3.49
C ARG A 304 -15.79 -15.73 4.72
N LYS A 305 -17.11 -15.83 4.54
CA LYS A 305 -18.13 -15.91 5.61
C LYS A 305 -18.09 -14.70 6.55
N ILE A 306 -17.84 -13.51 6.00
CA ILE A 306 -17.95 -12.22 6.67
C ILE A 306 -18.74 -11.29 5.74
N TYR A 307 -19.67 -10.49 6.26
CA TYR A 307 -20.60 -9.72 5.42
C TYR A 307 -20.37 -8.22 5.55
N ILE A 308 -20.35 -7.50 4.44
CA ILE A 308 -20.02 -6.07 4.41
C ILE A 308 -20.91 -5.27 5.36
N LYS A 309 -22.20 -5.61 5.53
CA LYS A 309 -23.10 -4.89 6.44
C LYS A 309 -22.64 -4.88 7.90
N ASP A 310 -21.92 -5.92 8.34
CA ASP A 310 -21.54 -6.10 9.74
C ASP A 310 -20.31 -5.23 10.10
N TYR A 311 -19.60 -4.76 9.08
CA TYR A 311 -18.32 -4.06 9.20
C TYR A 311 -18.38 -2.65 8.60
N LEU A 312 -19.02 -2.47 7.44
CA LEU A 312 -19.10 -1.23 6.68
C LEU A 312 -20.59 -0.89 6.35
N PRO A 313 -21.44 -0.61 7.35
CA PRO A 313 -22.90 -0.53 7.15
C PRO A 313 -23.34 0.60 6.20
N GLU A 314 -22.66 1.74 6.19
CA GLU A 314 -22.93 2.88 5.29
C GLU A 314 -22.63 2.50 3.84
N VAL A 315 -21.54 1.78 3.59
CA VAL A 315 -21.20 1.27 2.26
C VAL A 315 -22.21 0.19 1.85
N ALA A 316 -22.52 -0.76 2.75
CA ALA A 316 -23.50 -1.80 2.49
C ALA A 316 -24.87 -1.22 2.11
N LYS A 317 -25.36 -0.25 2.88
CA LYS A 317 -26.63 0.44 2.64
C LYS A 317 -26.67 1.11 1.27
N ALA A 318 -25.63 1.86 0.91
CA ALA A 318 -25.59 2.59 -0.35
C ALA A 318 -25.53 1.68 -1.60
N TYR A 319 -25.09 0.44 -1.44
CA TYR A 319 -25.05 -0.56 -2.50
C TYR A 319 -26.18 -1.60 -2.39
N GLU A 320 -27.09 -1.46 -1.42
CA GLU A 320 -28.18 -2.40 -1.14
C GLU A 320 -27.66 -3.83 -0.89
N LEU A 321 -26.55 -3.95 -0.15
CA LEU A 321 -25.89 -5.21 0.17
C LEU A 321 -26.25 -5.72 1.56
N ASN A 322 -26.32 -7.05 1.66
CA ASN A 322 -26.62 -7.80 2.88
C ASN A 322 -25.40 -8.21 3.68
#